data_AF-A0A845X7H0-F1
#
_entry.id   AF-A0A845X7H0-F1
#
_cell.length_a   1.000
_cell.length_b   1.000
_cell.length_c   1.000
_cell.angle_alpha   90.00
_cell.angle_beta   90.00
_cell.angle_gamma   90.00
#
_symmetry.space_group_name_H-M   'P 1'
#
loop_
_entity.id
_entity.type
_entity.pdbx_description
1 polymer ?
#
loop_
_entity_poly.entity_id
_entity_poly.type
_entity_poly.pdbx_seq_one_letter_code
_entity_poly.pdbx_strand_id
1 'polypeptide(L)' 'MKVPEIQTAIAQETKTLEAKIAKRTCILDTYVGDPTRLRLEMEKWKSELEIWHKCLAWVNDLEA' A
#
# COMPACT_ATOMS: atom_id res chain seq x y z
N MET A 1 13.71 6.13 -17.10
CA MET A 1 13.53 6.52 -15.69
C MET A 1 14.82 6.26 -14.97
N LYS A 2 15.27 7.22 -14.16
CA LYS A 2 16.42 7.05 -13.25
C LYS A 2 15.93 6.34 -11.99
N VAL A 3 16.80 5.56 -11.35
CA VAL A 3 16.42 4.81 -10.13
C VAL A 3 15.80 5.70 -9.02
N PRO A 4 16.29 6.93 -8.76
CA PRO A 4 15.64 7.83 -7.80
C PRO A 4 14.20 8.23 -8.16
N GLU A 5 13.86 8.30 -9.46
CA GLU A 5 12.50 8.57 -9.91
C GLU A 5 11.58 7.37 -9.62
N ILE A 6 12.11 6.15 -9.77
CA ILE A 6 11.41 4.90 -9.46
C ILE A 6 11.18 4.78 -7.94
N GLN A 7 12.21 5.04 -7.12
CA GLN A 7 12.07 5.06 -5.66
C GLN A 7 11.02 6.09 -5.20
N THR A 8 11.03 7.28 -5.79
CA THR A 8 10.03 8.33 -5.49
C THR A 8 8.62 7.88 -5.86
N ALA A 9 8.44 7.26 -7.02
CA ALA A 9 7.15 6.73 -7.46
C ALA A 9 6.66 5.62 -6.52
N ILE A 10 7.53 4.67 -6.15
CA ILE A 10 7.21 3.59 -5.21
C ILE A 10 6.82 4.17 -3.83
N ALA A 11 7.56 5.15 -3.32
CA ALA A 11 7.25 5.80 -2.06
C ALA A 11 5.89 6.51 -2.08
N GLN A 12 5.54 7.15 -3.20
CA GLN A 12 4.25 7.82 -3.36
C GLN A 12 3.07 6.84 -3.40
N GLU A 13 3.22 5.72 -4.12
CA GLU A 13 2.20 4.66 -4.16
C GLU A 13 2.02 3.99 -2.78
N THR A 14 3.14 3.70 -2.12
CA THR A 14 3.15 3.13 -0.75
C THR A 14 2.39 4.02 0.22
N LYS A 15 2.73 5.33 0.27
CA LYS A 15 2.06 6.32 1.12
C LYS A 15 0.56 6.45 0.81
N THR A 16 0.20 6.35 -0.45
CA THR A 16 -1.21 6.43 -0.89
C THR A 16 -2.00 5.21 -0.40
N LEU A 17 -1.43 4.00 -0.51
CA LEU A 17 -2.05 2.77 -0.02
C LEU A 17 -2.16 2.76 1.50
N GLU A 18 -1.12 3.16 2.22
CA GLU A 18 -1.16 3.30 3.69
C GLU A 18 -2.28 4.25 4.14
N ALA A 19 -2.43 5.40 3.49
CA ALA A 19 -3.49 6.36 3.79
C ALA A 19 -4.89 5.77 3.52
N LYS A 20 -5.06 5.02 2.42
CA LYS A 20 -6.32 4.33 2.10
C LYS A 20 -6.65 3.28 3.16
N ILE A 21 -5.67 2.47 3.55
CA ILE A 21 -5.81 1.44 4.59
C ILE A 21 -6.20 2.09 5.92
N ALA A 22 -5.46 3.10 6.38
CA ALA A 22 -5.74 3.79 7.64
C ALA A 22 -7.16 4.39 7.67
N LYS A 23 -7.58 5.05 6.59
CA LYS A 23 -8.94 5.58 6.48
C LYS A 23 -9.99 4.47 6.54
N ARG A 24 -9.73 3.33 5.90
CA ARG A 24 -10.65 2.18 5.86
C ARG A 24 -10.75 1.47 7.20
N THR A 25 -9.66 1.36 7.94
CA THR A 25 -9.64 0.84 9.31
C THR A 25 -10.55 1.69 10.21
N CYS A 26 -10.42 3.02 10.16
CA CYS A 26 -11.29 3.92 10.91
C CYS A 26 -12.79 3.76 10.56
N ILE A 27 -13.11 3.54 9.27
CA ILE A 27 -14.48 3.23 8.84
C ILE A 27 -14.93 1.88 9.43
N LEU A 28 -14.10 0.85 9.36
CA LEU A 28 -14.41 -0.48 9.88
C LEU A 28 -14.68 -0.48 11.39
N ASP A 29 -13.95 0.34 12.16
CA ASP A 29 -14.12 0.44 13.61
C ASP A 29 -15.48 1.04 14.02
N THR A 30 -16.11 1.81 13.13
CA THR A 30 -17.38 2.49 13.38
C THR A 30 -18.55 1.91 12.57
N TYR A 31 -18.29 0.92 11.71
CA TYR A 31 -19.27 0.38 10.78
C TYR A 31 -20.19 -0.66 11.42
N VAL A 32 -21.51 -0.47 11.29
CA VAL A 32 -22.54 -1.33 11.92
C VAL A 32 -23.19 -2.30 10.91
N GLY A 33 -22.63 -2.46 9.71
CA GLY A 33 -23.09 -3.42 8.69
C GLY A 33 -22.13 -4.60 8.49
N ASP A 34 -22.36 -5.41 7.45
CA ASP A 34 -21.43 -6.47 7.05
C ASP A 34 -20.12 -5.87 6.50
N PRO A 35 -18.98 -6.02 7.20
CA PRO A 35 -17.71 -5.43 6.79
C PRO A 35 -16.97 -6.28 5.75
N THR A 36 -17.52 -7.41 5.29
CA THR A 36 -16.79 -8.40 4.46
C THR A 36 -16.18 -7.76 3.22
N ARG A 37 -16.95 -6.96 2.47
CA ARG A 37 -16.45 -6.27 1.28
C ARG A 37 -15.36 -5.24 1.60
N LEU A 38 -15.50 -4.51 2.71
CA LEU A 38 -14.52 -3.52 3.17
C LEU A 38 -13.20 -4.21 3.56
N ARG A 39 -13.28 -5.37 4.22
CA ARG A 39 -12.12 -6.19 4.59
C ARG A 39 -11.41 -6.76 3.37
N LEU A 40 -12.16 -7.31 2.41
CA LEU A 40 -11.59 -7.84 1.16
C LEU A 40 -10.80 -6.77 0.39
N GLU A 41 -11.36 -5.56 0.29
CA GLU A 41 -10.67 -4.45 -0.38
C GLU A 41 -9.43 -3.98 0.39
N MET A 42 -9.50 -3.97 1.73
CA MET A 42 -8.35 -3.65 2.58
C MET A 42 -7.24 -4.70 2.45
N GLU A 43 -7.58 -5.99 2.42
CA GLU A 43 -6.59 -7.06 2.19
C GLU A 43 -5.96 -6.94 0.80
N LYS A 44 -6.73 -6.58 -0.23
CA LYS A 44 -6.17 -6.30 -1.55
C LYS A 44 -5.14 -5.17 -1.51
N TRP A 45 -5.44 -4.06 -0.84
CA TRP A 45 -4.49 -2.96 -0.68
C TRP A 45 -3.26 -3.34 0.13
N LYS A 46 -3.40 -4.19 1.16
CA LYS A 46 -2.25 -4.73 1.90
C LYS A 46 -1.35 -5.60 1.02
N SER A 47 -1.93 -6.46 0.18
CA SER A 47 -1.16 -7.26 -0.79
C SER A 47 -0.45 -6.36 -1.81
N GLU A 48 -1.11 -5.32 -2.32
CA GLU A 48 -0.47 -4.32 -3.20
C GLU A 48 0.68 -3.60 -2.49
N LEU A 49 0.50 -3.22 -1.22
CA LEU A 49 1.54 -2.58 -0.41
C LEU A 49 2.77 -3.50 -0.22
N GLU A 50 2.55 -4.79 0.03
CA GLU A 50 3.63 -5.77 0.14
C GLU A 50 4.42 -5.90 -1.17
N ILE A 51 3.75 -5.84 -2.32
CA ILE A 51 4.41 -5.84 -3.63
C ILE A 51 5.27 -4.59 -3.78
N TRP A 52 4.77 -3.41 -3.43
CA TRP A 52 5.55 -2.17 -3.50
C TRP A 52 6.78 -2.19 -2.60
N HIS A 53 6.69 -2.76 -1.40
CA HIS A 53 7.85 -2.96 -0.54
C HIS A 53 8.89 -3.91 -1.14
N LYS A 54 8.46 -5.00 -1.80
CA LYS A 54 9.36 -5.90 -2.53
C LYS A 54 10.01 -5.21 -3.73
N CYS A 55 9.25 -4.40 -4.47
CA CYS A 55 9.80 -3.59 -5.56
C CYS A 55 10.83 -2.60 -5.05
N LEU A 56 10.59 -1.94 -3.91
CA LEU A 56 11.55 -1.02 -3.31
C LEU A 56 12.83 -1.74 -2.91
N ALA A 57 12.72 -2.89 -2.24
CA ALA A 57 13.86 -3.71 -1.86
C ALA A 57 14.69 -4.11 -3.08
N TRP A 58 14.03 -4.59 -4.13
CA TRP A 58 14.71 -4.97 -5.38
C TRP A 58 15.41 -3.79 -6.06
N VAL A 59 14.79 -2.61 -6.06
CA VAL A 59 15.38 -1.40 -6.63
C VAL A 59 16.60 -0.96 -5.82
N ASN A 60 16.56 -1.07 -4.49
CA ASN A 60 17.70 -0.75 -3.63
C ASN A 60 18.86 -1.74 -3.84
N ASP A 61 18.56 -3.03 -4.05
CA ASP A 61 19.58 -4.05 -4.35
C ASP A 61 20.27 -3.81 -5.71
N LEU A 62 19.60 -3.14 -6.66
CA LEU A 62 20.17 -2.75 -7.96
C LEU A 62 21.07 -1.51 -7.89
N GLU A 63 20.96 -0.72 -6.82
CA GLU A 63 21.83 0.45 -6.56
C GLU A 63 23.04 0.12 -5.66
N ALA A 64 23.06 -1.06 -5.01
CA ALA A 64 24.15 -1.53 -4.15
C ALA A 64 25.31 -2.16 -4.96
#